data_AF-A0A0A7V0V3-F1
#
_entry.id   AF-A0A0A7V0V3-F1
#
_cell.length_a   1.000
_cell.length_b   1.000
_cell.length_c   1.000
_cell.angle_alpha   90.00
_cell.angle_beta   90.00
_cell.angle_gamma   90.00
#
_symmetry.space_group_name_H-M   'P 1'
#
loop_
_entity.id
_entity.type
_entity.pdbx_description
1 polymer ?
#
loop_
_entity_poly.entity_id
_entity_poly.type
_entity_poly.pdbx_seq_one_letter_code
_entity_poly.pdbx_strand_id
1 'polypeptide(L)'
;MKKKKKIRCRRIKKKLKLLLIILAKKLKTIAKNPKLILASTMQIILGSTLMAISTNVLYIPHGLLSGGIGGISLMLHYLLNFNLGWTIFALNIPLFIIGIRFLNITFIIQSWIAMGLYSIIINYSQFLQNKIYLNDMMLVSILAGLISGLGLGLVFKGKGSSGGSDIIAMIIKEKYSISIGTTNFIVNLAVLLLATFFFNIEIALYTLIASFVTSIMTDKTSTGFGNQKAILVISDKGKEIAYLLTNKLKLAATLIDGKGAWAGTEKTIVFIVVPIMRLSRIKYISQKVDPNCFITVINTNEITGGKKIADSISLK
;
A
#
# COMPACT_ATOMS: atom_id res chain seq x y z
N MET A 1 -42.69 18.63 -14.95
CA MET A 1 -41.26 18.56 -14.52
C MET A 1 -41.01 18.56 -13.00
N LYS A 2 -41.73 19.33 -12.15
CA LYS A 2 -41.45 19.45 -10.69
C LYS A 2 -41.62 18.16 -9.86
N LYS A 3 -42.58 17.28 -10.19
CA LYS A 3 -42.82 16.00 -9.47
C LYS A 3 -41.66 14.99 -9.61
N LYS A 4 -41.06 14.84 -10.80
CA LYS A 4 -39.90 13.94 -11.02
C LYS A 4 -38.65 14.38 -10.24
N LYS A 5 -38.38 15.70 -10.11
CA LYS A 5 -37.28 16.23 -9.27
C LYS A 5 -37.48 15.93 -7.78
N LYS A 6 -38.71 16.08 -7.26
CA LYS A 6 -39.04 15.80 -5.84
C LYS A 6 -38.85 14.32 -5.46
N ILE A 7 -39.20 13.40 -6.37
CA ILE A 7 -39.04 11.94 -6.16
C ILE A 7 -37.55 11.53 -6.21
N ARG A 8 -36.77 12.09 -7.14
CA ARG A 8 -35.32 11.84 -7.24
C ARG A 8 -34.59 12.34 -5.98
N CYS A 9 -34.97 13.51 -5.45
CA CYS A 9 -34.41 14.08 -4.23
C CYS A 9 -34.74 13.25 -2.98
N ARG A 10 -35.97 12.70 -2.87
CA ARG A 10 -36.36 11.79 -1.78
C ARG A 10 -35.60 10.45 -1.81
N ARG A 11 -35.34 9.90 -2.99
CA ARG A 11 -34.52 8.67 -3.15
C ARG A 11 -33.05 8.91 -2.76
N ILE A 12 -32.49 10.07 -3.11
CA ILE A 12 -31.13 10.47 -2.70
C ILE A 12 -31.05 10.65 -1.18
N LYS A 13 -32.00 11.36 -0.55
CA LYS A 13 -32.05 11.51 0.91
C LYS A 13 -32.20 10.18 1.66
N LYS A 14 -33.03 9.24 1.17
CA LYS A 14 -33.15 7.89 1.75
C LYS A 14 -31.85 7.10 1.62
N LYS A 15 -31.18 7.15 0.46
CA LYS A 15 -29.86 6.52 0.28
C LYS A 15 -28.83 7.16 1.21
N LEU A 16 -28.77 8.49 1.33
CA LEU A 16 -27.86 9.20 2.22
C LEU A 16 -28.08 8.80 3.69
N LYS A 17 -29.34 8.71 4.13
CA LYS A 17 -29.70 8.33 5.51
C LYS A 17 -29.33 6.88 5.81
N LEU A 18 -29.55 5.96 4.86
CA LEU A 18 -29.12 4.57 4.99
C LEU A 18 -27.59 4.47 5.03
N LEU A 19 -26.90 5.26 4.21
CA LEU A 19 -25.44 5.34 4.16
C LEU A 19 -24.86 5.87 5.48
N LEU A 20 -25.48 6.89 6.08
CA LEU A 20 -25.15 7.43 7.41
C LEU A 20 -25.34 6.40 8.54
N ILE A 21 -26.41 5.60 8.50
CA ILE A 21 -26.68 4.56 9.51
C ILE A 21 -25.66 3.41 9.39
N ILE A 22 -25.31 3.00 8.17
CA ILE A 22 -24.27 1.99 7.91
C ILE A 22 -22.90 2.52 8.37
N LEU A 23 -22.61 3.80 8.10
CA LEU A 23 -21.44 4.52 8.60
C LEU A 23 -21.34 4.45 10.13
N ALA A 24 -22.42 4.81 10.83
CA ALA A 24 -22.46 4.83 12.29
C ALA A 24 -22.27 3.44 12.92
N LYS A 25 -22.87 2.38 12.33
CA LYS A 25 -22.68 0.99 12.79
C LYS A 25 -21.24 0.48 12.56
N LYS A 26 -20.64 0.79 11.41
CA LYS A 26 -19.25 0.42 11.11
C LYS A 26 -18.25 1.19 11.99
N LEU A 27 -18.50 2.48 12.26
CA LEU A 27 -17.72 3.29 13.21
C LEU A 27 -17.66 2.64 14.61
N LYS A 28 -18.79 2.13 15.10
CA LYS A 28 -18.88 1.42 16.39
C LYS A 28 -18.07 0.12 16.45
N THR A 29 -17.85 -0.56 15.33
CA THR A 29 -17.09 -1.81 15.27
C THR A 29 -15.58 -1.57 15.20
N ILE A 30 -15.15 -0.43 14.66
CA ILE A 30 -13.73 -0.03 14.61
C ILE A 30 -13.20 0.26 16.02
N ALA A 31 -14.01 0.88 16.88
CA ALA A 31 -13.64 1.26 18.26
C ALA A 31 -13.25 0.09 19.19
N LYS A 32 -13.38 -1.17 18.76
CA LYS A 32 -13.15 -2.35 19.58
C LYS A 32 -11.68 -2.76 19.75
N ASN A 33 -10.74 -2.22 18.96
CA ASN A 33 -9.31 -2.61 18.99
C ASN A 33 -8.36 -1.39 18.99
N PRO A 34 -8.08 -0.78 20.15
CA PRO A 34 -7.33 0.48 20.23
C PRO A 34 -5.87 0.39 19.73
N LYS A 35 -5.19 -0.74 19.94
CA LYS A 35 -3.79 -0.95 19.49
C LYS A 35 -3.65 -0.93 17.96
N LEU A 36 -4.62 -1.51 17.25
CA LEU A 36 -4.65 -1.55 15.78
C LEU A 36 -4.96 -0.17 15.19
N ILE A 37 -5.85 0.59 15.83
CA ILE A 37 -6.17 1.97 15.43
C ILE A 37 -4.92 2.85 15.62
N LEU A 38 -4.26 2.79 16.78
CA LEU A 38 -3.09 3.61 17.06
C LEU A 38 -1.95 3.36 16.05
N ALA A 39 -1.65 2.10 15.76
CA ALA A 39 -0.65 1.73 14.76
C ALA A 39 -1.01 2.26 13.36
N SER A 40 -2.29 2.17 12.97
CA SER A 40 -2.76 2.69 11.68
C SER A 40 -2.66 4.21 11.58
N THR A 41 -3.00 4.93 12.65
CA THR A 41 -2.92 6.39 12.70
C THR A 41 -1.47 6.87 12.67
N MET A 42 -0.56 6.20 13.39
CA MET A 42 0.88 6.50 13.33
C MET A 42 1.45 6.31 11.92
N GLN A 43 1.06 5.23 11.23
CA GLN A 43 1.47 4.99 9.84
C GLN A 43 0.96 6.09 8.90
N ILE A 44 -0.29 6.53 9.08
CA ILE A 44 -0.88 7.62 8.30
C ILE A 44 -0.15 8.94 8.54
N ILE A 45 0.13 9.30 9.80
CA ILE A 45 0.82 10.54 10.14
C ILE A 45 2.23 10.54 9.55
N LEU A 46 3.01 9.50 9.82
CA LEU A 46 4.38 9.40 9.30
C LEU A 46 4.40 9.39 7.77
N GLY A 47 3.50 8.62 7.15
CA GLY A 47 3.41 8.53 5.71
C GLY A 47 3.04 9.86 5.05
N SER A 48 2.03 10.55 5.58
CA SER A 48 1.59 11.85 5.07
C SER A 48 2.68 12.92 5.22
N THR A 49 3.43 12.91 6.33
CA THR A 49 4.57 13.81 6.55
C THR A 49 5.68 13.56 5.53
N LEU A 50 6.05 12.29 5.29
CA LEU A 50 7.07 11.95 4.29
C LEU A 50 6.66 12.39 2.88
N MET A 51 5.41 12.15 2.48
CA MET A 51 4.89 12.61 1.19
C MET A 51 4.93 14.14 1.08
N ALA A 52 4.55 14.86 2.13
CA ALA A 52 4.54 16.32 2.14
C ALA A 52 5.96 16.90 2.04
N ILE A 53 6.91 16.34 2.79
CA ILE A 53 8.33 16.71 2.70
C ILE A 53 8.86 16.44 1.29
N SER A 54 8.60 15.25 0.73
CA SER A 54 9.00 14.96 -0.64
C SER A 54 8.44 15.98 -1.62
N THR A 55 7.17 16.35 -1.48
CA THR A 55 6.50 17.29 -2.38
C THR A 55 7.12 18.68 -2.29
N ASN A 56 7.27 19.23 -1.08
CA ASN A 56 7.81 20.57 -0.90
C ASN A 56 9.31 20.67 -1.16
N VAL A 57 10.11 19.64 -0.84
CA VAL A 57 11.57 19.72 -0.94
C VAL A 57 12.09 19.27 -2.30
N LEU A 58 11.40 18.32 -2.96
CA LEU A 58 11.92 17.67 -4.18
C LEU A 58 11.02 17.85 -5.40
N TYR A 59 9.69 17.87 -5.25
CA TYR A 59 8.82 18.04 -6.42
C TYR A 59 8.69 19.51 -6.83
N ILE A 60 8.30 20.38 -5.90
CA ILE A 60 8.01 21.80 -6.18
C ILE A 60 9.25 22.57 -6.67
N PRO A 61 10.41 22.52 -5.99
CA PRO A 61 11.57 23.33 -6.40
C PRO A 61 12.18 22.91 -7.74
N HIS A 62 11.93 21.67 -8.15
CA HIS A 62 12.46 21.07 -9.39
C HIS A 62 11.41 20.94 -10.50
N GLY A 63 10.20 21.47 -10.29
CA GLY A 63 9.13 21.46 -11.29
C GLY A 63 8.58 20.07 -11.61
N LEU A 64 8.91 19.03 -10.83
CA LEU A 64 8.38 17.70 -11.04
C LEU A 64 6.88 17.66 -10.74
N LEU A 65 6.17 16.74 -11.40
CA LEU A 65 4.76 16.48 -11.14
C LEU A 65 4.60 15.25 -10.23
N SER A 66 3.45 15.12 -9.58
CA SER A 66 3.11 13.97 -8.74
C SER A 66 2.14 13.04 -9.48
N GLY A 67 1.81 11.90 -8.86
CA GLY A 67 0.86 10.92 -9.37
C GLY A 67 -0.59 11.43 -9.44
N GLY A 68 -1.29 11.16 -10.54
CA GLY A 68 -2.75 11.26 -10.62
C GLY A 68 -3.31 12.65 -10.30
N ILE A 69 -4.22 12.75 -9.32
CA ILE A 69 -4.76 14.04 -8.89
C ILE A 69 -3.68 14.94 -8.30
N GLY A 70 -2.69 14.40 -7.60
CA GLY A 70 -1.55 15.20 -7.11
C GLY A 70 -0.78 15.85 -8.26
N GLY A 71 -0.63 15.14 -9.38
CA GLY A 71 -0.05 15.69 -10.62
C GLY A 71 -0.87 16.82 -11.21
N ILE A 72 -2.17 16.60 -11.37
CA ILE A 72 -3.09 17.63 -11.87
C ILE A 72 -3.08 18.86 -10.95
N SER A 73 -3.07 18.66 -9.63
CA SER A 73 -2.96 19.74 -8.64
C SER A 73 -1.65 20.51 -8.75
N LEU A 74 -0.51 19.84 -8.98
CA LEU A 74 0.77 20.51 -9.23
C LEU A 74 0.78 21.28 -10.56
N MET A 75 0.18 20.74 -11.63
CA MET A 75 0.02 21.46 -12.88
C MET A 75 -0.77 22.76 -12.68
N LEU A 76 -1.90 22.69 -11.97
CA LEU A 76 -2.70 23.88 -11.64
C LEU A 76 -1.94 24.86 -10.74
N HIS A 77 -1.11 24.34 -9.82
CA HIS A 77 -0.25 25.16 -8.99
C HIS A 77 0.77 25.93 -9.83
N TYR A 78 1.48 25.27 -10.75
CA TYR A 78 2.51 25.91 -11.58
C TYR A 78 1.93 26.85 -12.64
N LEU A 79 0.75 26.53 -13.21
CA LEU A 79 0.15 27.34 -14.28
C LEU A 79 -0.71 28.50 -13.77
N LEU A 80 -1.42 28.31 -12.65
CA LEU A 80 -2.43 29.26 -12.15
C LEU A 80 -2.13 29.78 -10.74
N ASN A 81 -0.99 29.40 -10.14
CA ASN A 81 -0.61 29.75 -8.76
C ASN A 81 -1.67 29.37 -7.71
N PHE A 82 -2.49 28.35 -7.99
CA PHE A 82 -3.47 27.86 -7.04
C PHE A 82 -2.79 27.18 -5.85
N ASN A 83 -3.36 27.31 -4.65
CA ASN A 83 -2.81 26.64 -3.47
C ASN A 83 -2.90 25.11 -3.63
N LEU A 84 -1.77 24.43 -3.53
CA LEU A 84 -1.65 23.00 -3.77
C LEU A 84 -2.51 22.17 -2.80
N GLY A 85 -2.48 22.48 -1.50
CA GLY A 85 -3.28 21.74 -0.51
C GLY A 85 -4.79 21.85 -0.76
N TRP A 86 -5.28 23.06 -1.08
CA TRP A 86 -6.71 23.27 -1.36
C TRP A 86 -7.16 22.61 -2.67
N THR A 87 -6.34 22.63 -3.71
CA THR A 87 -6.68 21.98 -4.99
C THR A 87 -6.74 20.46 -4.85
N ILE A 88 -5.77 19.85 -4.16
CA ILE A 88 -5.79 18.41 -3.84
C ILE A 88 -7.08 18.06 -3.09
N PHE A 89 -7.40 18.82 -2.04
CA PHE A 89 -8.59 18.58 -1.24
C PHE A 89 -9.88 18.66 -2.06
N ALA A 90 -10.03 19.71 -2.88
CA ALA A 90 -11.21 19.93 -3.70
C ALA A 90 -11.40 18.84 -4.77
N LEU A 91 -10.34 18.48 -5.50
CA LEU A 91 -10.39 17.47 -6.55
C LEU A 91 -10.68 16.07 -6.02
N ASN A 92 -10.37 15.82 -4.74
CA ASN A 92 -10.61 14.53 -4.10
C ASN A 92 -12.04 14.30 -3.63
N ILE A 93 -12.82 15.35 -3.35
CA ILE A 93 -14.23 15.24 -2.93
C ILE A 93 -15.05 14.33 -3.87
N PRO A 94 -15.06 14.53 -5.21
CA PRO A 94 -15.83 13.65 -6.11
C PRO A 94 -15.33 12.20 -6.11
N LEU A 95 -14.02 11.98 -6.02
CA LEU A 95 -13.47 10.62 -5.95
C LEU A 95 -13.86 9.91 -4.65
N PHE A 96 -13.89 10.62 -3.53
CA PHE A 96 -14.36 10.05 -2.27
C PHE A 96 -15.83 9.64 -2.32
N ILE A 97 -16.68 10.43 -3.00
CA ILE A 97 -18.08 10.09 -3.20
C ILE A 97 -18.21 8.78 -3.99
N ILE A 98 -17.39 8.60 -5.03
CA ILE A 98 -17.33 7.34 -5.80
C ILE A 98 -16.80 6.20 -4.91
N GLY A 99 -15.71 6.44 -4.18
CA GLY A 99 -15.03 5.47 -3.33
C GLY A 99 -15.93 4.88 -2.25
N ILE A 100 -16.85 5.67 -1.66
CA ILE A 100 -17.82 5.20 -0.65
C ILE A 100 -18.66 4.01 -1.14
N ARG A 101 -18.88 3.89 -2.45
CA ARG A 101 -19.68 2.79 -3.02
C ARG A 101 -18.90 1.48 -3.16
N PHE A 102 -17.58 1.56 -3.35
CA PHE A 102 -16.74 0.41 -3.70
C PHE A 102 -15.79 -0.02 -2.58
N LEU A 103 -15.43 0.92 -1.69
CA LEU A 103 -14.41 0.72 -0.67
C LEU A 103 -15.00 0.61 0.73
N ASN A 104 -14.22 0.02 1.63
CA ASN A 104 -14.56 -0.06 3.04
C ASN A 104 -14.61 1.34 3.68
N ILE A 105 -15.61 1.58 4.54
CA ILE A 105 -15.78 2.91 5.15
C ILE A 105 -14.61 3.29 6.07
N THR A 106 -13.97 2.31 6.70
CA THR A 106 -12.71 2.48 7.43
C THR A 106 -11.67 3.16 6.56
N PHE A 107 -11.52 2.65 5.33
CA PHE A 107 -10.56 3.16 4.38
C PHE A 107 -10.91 4.57 3.96
N ILE A 108 -12.19 4.85 3.67
CA ILE A 108 -12.65 6.21 3.33
C ILE A 108 -12.32 7.20 4.45
N ILE A 109 -12.63 6.87 5.72
CA ILE A 109 -12.40 7.77 6.86
C ILE A 109 -10.89 7.98 7.06
N GLN A 110 -10.10 6.91 7.05
CA GLN A 110 -8.64 6.99 7.21
C GLN A 110 -8.00 7.78 6.07
N SER A 111 -8.51 7.65 4.85
CA SER A 111 -8.06 8.41 3.68
C SER A 111 -8.45 9.88 3.76
N TRP A 112 -9.63 10.20 4.30
CA TRP A 112 -10.01 11.60 4.58
C TRP A 112 -9.07 12.24 5.60
N ILE A 113 -8.72 11.51 6.66
CA ILE A 113 -7.77 11.97 7.68
C ILE A 113 -6.37 12.15 7.06
N ALA A 114 -5.89 11.15 6.32
CA ALA A 114 -4.59 11.18 5.64
C ALA A 114 -4.50 12.34 4.65
N MET A 115 -5.49 12.52 3.79
CA MET A 115 -5.56 13.64 2.85
C MET A 115 -5.59 15.00 3.57
N GLY A 116 -6.38 15.13 4.64
CA GLY A 116 -6.45 16.35 5.44
C GLY A 116 -5.10 16.69 6.06
N LEU A 117 -4.45 15.70 6.70
CA LEU A 117 -3.11 15.84 7.27
C LEU A 117 -2.08 16.21 6.19
N TYR A 118 -2.05 15.47 5.09
CA TYR A 118 -1.14 15.73 3.96
C TYR A 118 -1.30 17.15 3.42
N SER A 119 -2.54 17.61 3.21
CA SER A 119 -2.84 18.96 2.70
C SER A 119 -2.42 20.06 3.68
N ILE A 120 -2.65 19.86 4.99
CA ILE A 120 -2.21 20.78 6.03
C ILE A 120 -0.68 20.82 6.08
N ILE A 121 -0.02 19.67 6.13
CA ILE A 121 1.44 19.61 6.25
C ILE A 121 2.10 20.22 5.02
N ILE A 122 1.59 19.98 3.80
CA ILE A 122 2.09 20.64 2.59
C ILE A 122 2.04 22.15 2.72
N ASN A 123 0.92 22.71 3.16
CA ASN A 123 0.77 24.16 3.28
C ASN A 123 1.67 24.74 4.37
N TYR A 124 1.83 24.06 5.51
CA TYR A 124 2.69 24.54 6.59
C TYR A 124 4.19 24.31 6.34
N SER A 125 4.57 23.34 5.51
CA SER A 125 5.98 23.02 5.23
C SER A 125 6.54 23.71 3.99
N GLN A 126 5.85 24.74 3.46
CA GLN A 126 6.34 25.56 2.34
C GLN A 126 7.70 26.21 2.64
N PHE A 127 8.00 26.53 3.90
CA PHE A 127 9.30 27.08 4.31
C PHE A 127 10.49 26.14 4.03
N LEU A 128 10.24 24.85 3.75
CA LEU A 128 11.28 23.88 3.40
C LEU A 128 11.66 23.94 1.91
N GLN A 129 10.84 24.55 1.05
CA GLN A 129 11.03 24.54 -0.41
C GLN A 129 12.40 25.09 -0.85
N ASN A 130 12.94 26.05 -0.11
CA ASN A 130 14.20 26.72 -0.46
C ASN A 130 15.42 26.20 0.33
N LYS A 131 15.26 25.17 1.17
CA LYS A 131 16.35 24.72 2.04
C LYS A 131 17.33 23.74 1.38
N ILE A 132 16.87 22.96 0.41
CA ILE A 132 17.67 21.93 -0.25
C ILE A 132 17.45 22.07 -1.75
N TYR A 133 18.46 22.56 -2.45
CA TYR A 133 18.47 22.57 -3.91
C TYR A 133 19.53 21.58 -4.40
N LEU A 134 19.08 20.56 -5.12
CA LEU A 134 19.94 19.57 -5.77
C LEU A 134 20.01 19.88 -7.26
N ASN A 135 21.22 19.91 -7.84
CA ASN A 135 21.41 20.20 -9.26
C ASN A 135 21.12 19.00 -10.17
N ASP A 136 21.27 17.78 -9.66
CA ASP A 136 21.06 16.55 -10.43
C ASP A 136 19.58 16.12 -10.40
N MET A 137 18.86 16.37 -11.50
CA MET A 137 17.44 15.98 -11.63
C MET A 137 17.22 14.47 -11.56
N MET A 138 18.18 13.63 -11.96
CA MET A 138 18.05 12.18 -11.84
C MET A 138 18.05 11.78 -10.36
N LEU A 139 19.00 12.32 -9.59
CA LEU A 139 19.08 12.10 -8.16
C LEU A 139 17.81 12.58 -7.44
N VAL A 140 17.33 13.78 -7.79
CA VAL A 140 16.08 14.34 -7.26
C VAL A 140 14.91 13.42 -7.56
N SER A 141 14.77 12.96 -8.80
CA SER A 141 13.65 12.12 -9.23
C SER A 141 13.61 10.80 -8.48
N ILE A 142 14.77 10.16 -8.30
CA ILE A 142 14.89 8.91 -7.54
C ILE A 142 14.55 9.14 -6.07
N LEU A 143 15.12 10.18 -5.43
CA LEU A 143 14.86 10.48 -4.02
C LEU A 143 13.39 10.87 -3.77
N ALA A 144 12.81 11.68 -4.66
CA ALA A 144 11.41 12.07 -4.61
C ALA A 144 10.52 10.83 -4.72
N GLY A 145 10.83 9.96 -5.67
CA GLY A 145 10.15 8.70 -5.86
C GLY A 145 10.22 7.79 -4.63
N LEU A 146 11.42 7.65 -4.04
CA LEU A 146 11.67 6.84 -2.85
C LEU A 146 10.89 7.36 -1.64
N ILE A 147 11.05 8.63 -1.28
CA ILE A 147 10.44 9.22 -0.07
C ILE A 147 8.91 9.26 -0.22
N SER A 148 8.41 9.69 -1.38
CA SER A 148 6.97 9.71 -1.67
C SER A 148 6.37 8.31 -1.64
N GLY A 149 7.03 7.32 -2.26
CA GLY A 149 6.55 5.94 -2.28
C GLY A 149 6.60 5.25 -0.91
N LEU A 150 7.63 5.54 -0.10
CA LEU A 150 7.68 5.13 1.30
C LEU A 150 6.51 5.70 2.09
N GLY A 151 6.26 7.01 1.93
CA GLY A 151 5.18 7.70 2.61
C GLY A 151 3.80 7.15 2.21
N LEU A 152 3.57 7.03 0.91
CA LEU A 152 2.30 6.56 0.36
C LEU A 152 2.00 5.12 0.77
N GLY A 153 2.96 4.21 0.69
CA GLY A 153 2.70 2.83 1.11
C GLY A 153 2.58 2.67 2.63
N LEU A 154 3.15 3.56 3.47
CA LEU A 154 2.81 3.63 4.90
C LEU A 154 1.35 4.05 5.10
N VAL A 155 0.87 5.06 4.36
CA VAL A 155 -0.55 5.47 4.40
C VAL A 155 -1.46 4.30 4.02
N PHE A 156 -1.15 3.57 2.94
CA PHE A 156 -1.90 2.36 2.54
C PHE A 156 -1.83 1.24 3.56
N LYS A 157 -0.67 1.03 4.21
CA LYS A 157 -0.53 0.06 5.30
C LYS A 157 -1.43 0.40 6.49
N GLY A 158 -1.60 1.70 6.76
CA GLY A 158 -2.55 2.25 7.71
C GLY A 158 -4.01 2.19 7.25
N LYS A 159 -4.29 1.56 6.10
CA LYS A 159 -5.60 1.51 5.42
C LYS A 159 -6.15 2.90 5.05
N GLY A 160 -5.28 3.88 4.85
CA GLY A 160 -5.63 5.18 4.29
C GLY A 160 -5.15 5.32 2.84
N SER A 161 -5.36 6.49 2.29
CA SER A 161 -4.85 6.96 1.00
C SER A 161 -4.62 8.46 1.07
N SER A 162 -3.69 8.98 0.26
CA SER A 162 -3.47 10.43 0.14
C SER A 162 -4.59 11.16 -0.63
N GLY A 163 -5.60 10.42 -1.09
CA GLY A 163 -6.63 10.83 -2.01
C GLY A 163 -6.21 10.57 -3.47
N GLY A 164 -7.05 10.99 -4.41
CA GLY A 164 -6.67 11.05 -5.81
C GLY A 164 -6.76 9.72 -6.52
N SER A 165 -5.79 9.47 -7.39
CA SER A 165 -5.66 8.20 -8.12
C SER A 165 -5.56 7.00 -7.20
N ASP A 166 -5.11 7.17 -5.95
CA ASP A 166 -5.08 6.13 -4.94
C ASP A 166 -6.44 5.47 -4.68
N ILE A 167 -7.54 6.24 -4.73
CA ILE A 167 -8.89 5.70 -4.55
C ILE A 167 -9.22 4.77 -5.71
N ILE A 168 -8.85 5.17 -6.92
CA ILE A 168 -9.02 4.36 -8.13
C ILE A 168 -8.15 3.11 -8.04
N ALA A 169 -6.89 3.26 -7.61
CA ALA A 169 -5.95 2.17 -7.43
C ALA A 169 -6.45 1.14 -6.41
N MET A 170 -7.02 1.60 -5.29
CA MET A 170 -7.59 0.72 -4.29
C MET A 170 -8.83 -0.01 -4.80
N ILE A 171 -9.70 0.65 -5.57
CA ILE A 171 -10.87 0.01 -6.20
C ILE A 171 -10.42 -1.09 -7.17
N ILE A 172 -9.40 -0.81 -7.99
CA ILE A 172 -8.85 -1.76 -8.95
C ILE A 172 -8.18 -2.93 -8.21
N LYS A 173 -7.44 -2.68 -7.13
CA LYS A 173 -6.85 -3.74 -6.31
C LYS A 173 -7.91 -4.66 -5.70
N GLU A 174 -8.96 -4.11 -5.09
CA GLU A 174 -10.05 -4.91 -4.48
C GLU A 174 -10.83 -5.73 -5.53
N LYS A 175 -10.91 -5.26 -6.79
CA LYS A 175 -11.69 -5.92 -7.84
C LYS A 175 -10.89 -6.89 -8.70
N TYR A 176 -9.61 -6.60 -8.96
CA TYR A 176 -8.77 -7.30 -9.93
C TYR A 176 -7.42 -7.77 -9.38
N SER A 177 -7.14 -7.54 -8.09
CA SER A 177 -5.88 -7.92 -7.43
C SER A 177 -4.61 -7.33 -8.08
N ILE A 178 -4.74 -6.27 -8.87
CA ILE A 178 -3.62 -5.52 -9.42
C ILE A 178 -3.02 -4.65 -8.30
N SER A 179 -1.69 -4.50 -8.27
CA SER A 179 -1.04 -3.72 -7.22
C SER A 179 -1.41 -2.23 -7.30
N ILE A 180 -1.36 -1.58 -6.13
CA ILE A 180 -1.72 -0.17 -6.01
C ILE A 180 -0.70 0.69 -6.75
N GLY A 181 0.60 0.39 -6.58
CA GLY A 181 1.69 1.07 -7.25
C GLY A 181 1.54 1.00 -8.77
N THR A 182 1.34 -0.20 -9.33
CA THR A 182 1.16 -0.38 -10.78
C THR A 182 -0.02 0.43 -11.31
N THR A 183 -1.16 0.40 -10.61
CA THR A 183 -2.34 1.15 -11.04
C THR A 183 -2.09 2.65 -11.01
N ASN A 184 -1.47 3.16 -9.93
CA ASN A 184 -1.10 4.57 -9.81
C ASN A 184 -0.10 4.99 -10.90
N PHE A 185 0.86 4.12 -11.26
CA PHE A 185 1.80 4.39 -12.34
C PHE A 185 1.10 4.54 -13.70
N ILE A 186 0.15 3.65 -14.02
CA ILE A 186 -0.63 3.72 -15.26
C ILE A 186 -1.47 5.00 -15.31
N VAL A 187 -2.16 5.34 -14.20
CA VAL A 187 -2.92 6.59 -14.12
C VAL A 187 -2.00 7.80 -14.28
N ASN A 188 -0.81 7.76 -13.69
CA ASN A 188 0.16 8.83 -13.80
C ASN A 188 0.72 8.98 -15.23
N LEU A 189 0.91 7.88 -15.95
CA LEU A 189 1.32 7.93 -17.35
C LEU A 189 0.33 8.77 -18.18
N ALA A 190 -0.97 8.60 -17.94
CA ALA A 190 -2.01 9.39 -18.62
C ALA A 190 -1.92 10.89 -18.25
N VAL A 191 -1.64 11.21 -16.98
CA VAL A 191 -1.45 12.60 -16.54
C VAL A 191 -0.20 13.21 -17.16
N LEU A 192 0.90 12.44 -17.28
CA LEU A 192 2.14 12.92 -17.89
C LEU A 192 2.00 13.18 -19.38
N LEU A 193 1.26 12.33 -20.11
CA LEU A 193 0.93 12.60 -21.51
C LEU A 193 0.22 13.94 -21.67
N LEU A 194 -0.72 14.26 -20.78
CA LEU A 194 -1.36 15.59 -20.76
C LEU A 194 -0.38 16.71 -20.38
N ALA A 195 0.56 16.44 -19.46
CA ALA A 195 1.54 17.42 -19.03
C ALA A 195 2.54 17.83 -20.13
N THR A 196 2.88 16.93 -21.06
CA THR A 196 3.80 17.26 -22.17
C THR A 196 3.32 18.38 -23.09
N PHE A 197 2.02 18.70 -23.09
CA PHE A 197 1.49 19.86 -23.81
C PHE A 197 1.78 21.21 -23.13
N PHE A 198 2.08 21.20 -21.82
CA PHE A 198 2.26 22.41 -21.00
C PHE A 198 3.66 22.55 -20.42
N PHE A 199 4.41 21.45 -20.29
CA PHE A 199 5.72 21.40 -19.64
C PHE A 199 6.77 20.78 -20.58
N ASN A 200 8.04 21.08 -20.32
CA ASN A 200 9.15 20.48 -21.06
C ASN A 200 9.13 18.94 -20.90
N ILE A 201 9.36 18.24 -22.01
CA ILE A 201 9.40 16.78 -22.06
C ILE A 201 10.43 16.18 -21.10
N GLU A 202 11.54 16.87 -20.85
CA GLU A 202 12.56 16.43 -19.88
C GLU A 202 11.97 16.29 -18.47
N ILE A 203 11.24 17.29 -18.00
CA ILE A 203 10.57 17.28 -16.68
C ILE A 203 9.53 16.16 -16.62
N ALA A 204 8.82 15.91 -17.72
CA ALA A 204 7.85 14.81 -17.80
C ALA A 204 8.54 13.44 -17.69
N LEU A 205 9.69 13.24 -18.35
CA LEU A 205 10.48 12.00 -18.26
C LEU A 205 11.06 11.80 -16.86
N TYR A 206 11.61 12.84 -16.24
CA TYR A 206 12.08 12.78 -14.85
C TYR A 206 10.94 12.47 -13.87
N THR A 207 9.76 13.04 -14.10
CA THR A 207 8.58 12.69 -13.31
C THR A 207 8.15 11.24 -13.51
N LEU A 208 8.27 10.70 -14.74
CA LEU A 208 7.98 9.30 -15.03
C LEU A 208 8.91 8.38 -14.21
N ILE A 209 10.19 8.71 -14.14
CA ILE A 209 11.17 7.99 -13.30
C ILE A 209 10.76 8.07 -11.82
N ALA A 210 10.50 9.27 -11.31
CA ALA A 210 10.06 9.45 -9.91
C ALA A 210 8.82 8.61 -9.61
N SER A 211 7.85 8.61 -10.51
CA SER A 211 6.58 7.88 -10.35
C SER A 211 6.74 6.36 -10.45
N PHE A 212 7.66 5.89 -11.30
CA PHE A 212 8.03 4.48 -11.35
C PHE A 212 8.64 4.03 -10.03
N VAL A 213 9.59 4.80 -9.49
CA VAL A 213 10.19 4.50 -8.18
C VAL A 213 9.14 4.58 -7.05
N THR A 214 8.26 5.59 -7.06
CA THR A 214 7.12 5.68 -6.12
C THR A 214 6.26 4.43 -6.17
N SER A 215 5.94 3.90 -7.35
CA SER A 215 5.09 2.72 -7.51
C SER A 215 5.69 1.48 -6.83
N ILE A 216 6.97 1.20 -7.11
CA ILE A 216 7.71 0.07 -6.54
C ILE A 216 7.78 0.20 -5.02
N MET A 217 8.11 1.40 -4.53
CA MET A 217 8.24 1.64 -3.10
C MET A 217 6.91 1.60 -2.37
N THR A 218 5.83 2.07 -2.99
CA THR A 218 4.46 1.99 -2.45
C THR A 218 4.04 0.53 -2.28
N ASP A 219 4.27 -0.30 -3.29
CA ASP A 219 3.93 -1.72 -3.21
C ASP A 219 4.74 -2.41 -2.11
N LYS A 220 6.07 -2.23 -2.08
CA LYS A 220 6.94 -2.82 -1.05
C LYS A 220 6.60 -2.37 0.37
N THR A 221 6.24 -1.11 0.58
CA THR A 221 5.92 -0.61 1.94
C THR A 221 4.52 -0.97 2.39
N SER A 222 3.53 -0.95 1.48
CA SER A 222 2.14 -1.27 1.79
C SER A 222 1.95 -2.74 2.16
N THR A 223 2.62 -3.67 1.45
CA THR A 223 2.63 -5.09 1.81
C THR A 223 3.63 -5.40 2.94
N GLY A 224 4.64 -4.54 3.09
CA GLY A 224 5.72 -4.65 4.07
C GLY A 224 7.01 -5.21 3.46
N PHE A 225 8.15 -4.70 3.92
CA PHE A 225 9.50 -5.07 3.42
C PHE A 225 9.86 -6.55 3.56
N GLY A 226 9.08 -7.33 4.31
CA GLY A 226 9.23 -8.76 4.43
C GLY A 226 8.36 -9.47 3.41
N ASN A 227 8.90 -9.68 2.20
CA ASN A 227 8.36 -10.71 1.32
C ASN A 227 8.36 -12.02 2.12
N GLN A 228 7.18 -12.44 2.56
CA GLN A 228 7.00 -13.79 3.03
C GLN A 228 7.40 -14.71 1.87
N LYS A 229 7.99 -15.86 2.19
CA LYS A 229 8.35 -16.87 1.21
C LYS A 229 7.64 -18.14 1.61
N ALA A 230 7.10 -18.82 0.61
CA ALA A 230 6.69 -20.21 0.79
C ALA A 230 7.97 -21.06 0.71
N ILE A 231 8.21 -21.84 1.75
CA ILE A 231 9.35 -22.74 1.86
C ILE A 231 8.80 -24.15 1.85
N LEU A 232 9.32 -24.97 0.95
CA LEU A 232 9.06 -26.40 0.89
C LEU A 232 10.33 -27.12 1.31
N VAL A 233 10.27 -27.90 2.38
CA VAL A 233 11.35 -28.80 2.79
C VAL A 233 10.91 -30.23 2.49
N ILE A 234 11.57 -30.87 1.54
CA ILE A 234 11.29 -32.24 1.09
C ILE A 234 12.33 -33.16 1.72
N SER A 235 11.89 -34.11 2.53
CA SER A 235 12.78 -34.97 3.32
C SER A 235 12.07 -36.27 3.75
N ASP A 236 12.85 -37.34 3.94
CA ASP A 236 12.37 -38.56 4.60
C ASP A 236 12.06 -38.34 6.09
N LYS A 237 12.74 -37.36 6.70
CA LYS A 237 12.55 -36.95 8.10
C LYS A 237 11.68 -35.70 8.24
N GLY A 238 10.80 -35.44 7.27
CA GLY A 238 9.97 -34.22 7.23
C GLY A 238 9.13 -34.00 8.50
N LYS A 239 8.60 -35.07 9.11
CA LYS A 239 7.85 -34.99 10.39
C LYS A 239 8.72 -34.47 11.54
N GLU A 240 9.94 -34.96 11.67
CA GLU A 240 10.89 -34.54 12.71
C GLU A 240 11.34 -33.08 12.50
N ILE A 241 11.62 -32.71 11.25
CA ILE A 241 11.93 -31.33 10.87
C ILE A 241 10.77 -30.41 11.26
N ALA A 242 9.53 -30.74 10.89
CA ALA A 242 8.36 -29.95 11.19
C ALA A 242 8.14 -29.77 12.70
N TYR A 243 8.35 -30.82 13.49
CA TYR A 243 8.29 -30.77 14.95
C TYR A 243 9.32 -29.79 15.53
N LEU A 244 10.57 -29.85 15.08
CA LEU A 244 11.63 -28.95 15.56
C LEU A 244 11.40 -27.50 15.13
N LEU A 245 10.93 -27.26 13.90
CA LEU A 245 10.57 -25.92 13.43
C LEU A 245 9.39 -25.34 14.22
N THR A 246 8.41 -26.18 14.54
CA THR A 246 7.25 -25.80 15.35
C THR A 246 7.66 -25.44 16.78
N ASN A 247 8.44 -26.30 17.45
CA ASN A 247 8.75 -26.11 18.87
C ASN A 247 9.89 -25.11 19.12
N LYS A 248 10.95 -25.12 18.31
CA LYS A 248 12.10 -24.22 18.52
C LYS A 248 11.89 -22.85 17.91
N LEU A 249 11.23 -22.76 16.76
CA LEU A 249 11.06 -21.49 16.05
C LEU A 249 9.63 -20.91 16.16
N LYS A 250 8.70 -21.63 16.79
CA LYS A 250 7.28 -21.26 16.91
C LYS A 250 6.64 -21.00 15.53
N LEU A 251 7.03 -21.79 14.53
CA LEU A 251 6.54 -21.66 13.16
C LEU A 251 5.38 -22.63 12.91
N ALA A 252 4.31 -22.13 12.28
CA ALA A 252 3.28 -22.99 11.73
C ALA A 252 3.83 -23.72 10.50
N ALA A 253 3.75 -25.05 10.51
CA ALA A 253 4.13 -25.90 9.40
C ALA A 253 2.94 -26.80 9.03
N THR A 254 2.75 -27.01 7.74
CA THR A 254 1.78 -27.97 7.20
C THR A 254 2.55 -29.13 6.58
N LEU A 255 2.15 -30.36 6.89
CA LEU A 255 2.70 -31.54 6.26
C LEU A 255 1.87 -31.87 5.02
N ILE A 256 2.56 -32.12 3.90
CA ILE A 256 1.98 -32.56 2.65
C ILE A 256 2.63 -33.90 2.32
N ASP A 257 1.82 -34.94 2.15
CA ASP A 257 2.30 -36.23 1.73
C ASP A 257 2.60 -36.20 0.22
N GLY A 258 3.79 -36.66 -0.16
CA GLY A 258 4.25 -36.73 -1.54
C GLY A 258 4.85 -38.09 -1.85
N LYS A 259 5.05 -38.36 -3.14
CA LYS A 259 5.69 -39.58 -3.61
C LYS A 259 6.79 -39.22 -4.61
N GLY A 260 7.97 -39.81 -4.44
CA GLY A 260 9.08 -39.61 -5.37
C GLY A 260 8.73 -40.16 -6.75
N ALA A 261 8.82 -39.32 -7.79
CA ALA A 261 8.45 -39.72 -9.16
C ALA A 261 9.32 -40.86 -9.71
N TRP A 262 10.59 -40.93 -9.29
CA TRP A 262 11.52 -41.98 -9.73
C TRP A 262 11.49 -43.21 -8.82
N ALA A 263 11.77 -43.02 -7.53
CA ALA A 263 11.92 -44.12 -6.59
C ALA A 263 10.59 -44.70 -6.07
N GLY A 264 9.46 -44.01 -6.31
CA GLY A 264 8.15 -44.41 -5.78
C GLY A 264 8.04 -44.35 -4.25
N THR A 265 9.05 -43.85 -3.54
CA THR A 265 9.07 -43.76 -2.09
C THR A 265 8.17 -42.63 -1.59
N GLU A 266 7.45 -42.86 -0.51
CA GLU A 266 6.75 -41.80 0.20
C GLU A 266 7.74 -40.76 0.73
N LYS A 267 7.39 -39.49 0.59
CA LYS A 267 8.16 -38.34 1.07
C LYS A 267 7.24 -37.43 1.85
N THR A 268 7.72 -36.87 2.96
CA THR A 268 7.00 -35.83 3.68
C THR A 268 7.52 -34.46 3.23
N ILE A 269 6.61 -33.61 2.76
CA ILE A 269 6.93 -32.23 2.37
C ILE A 269 6.44 -31.29 3.48
N VAL A 270 7.36 -30.54 4.07
CA VAL A 270 7.04 -29.52 5.07
C VAL A 270 6.83 -28.18 4.37
N PHE A 271 5.60 -27.70 4.36
CA PHE A 271 5.22 -26.40 3.82
C PHE A 271 5.14 -25.35 4.91
N ILE A 272 5.91 -24.28 4.77
CA ILE A 272 5.99 -23.19 5.75
C ILE A 272 5.99 -21.86 5.01
N VAL A 273 5.24 -20.89 5.53
CA VAL A 273 5.24 -19.51 5.02
C VAL A 273 5.80 -18.57 6.07
N VAL A 274 6.95 -17.97 5.79
CA VAL A 274 7.67 -17.09 6.75
C VAL A 274 8.37 -15.92 6.08
N PRO A 275 8.69 -14.84 6.83
CA PRO A 275 9.61 -13.81 6.35
C PRO A 275 10.98 -14.39 5.98
N ILE A 276 11.60 -13.85 4.92
CA ILE A 276 12.91 -14.30 4.43
C ILE A 276 14.00 -14.37 5.52
N MET A 277 13.95 -13.48 6.51
CA MET A 277 14.91 -13.47 7.65
C MET A 277 14.91 -14.77 8.48
N ARG A 278 13.83 -15.57 8.41
CA ARG A 278 13.74 -16.87 9.12
C ARG A 278 14.31 -18.02 8.30
N LEU A 279 14.57 -17.83 7.01
CA LEU A 279 15.03 -18.88 6.09
C LEU A 279 16.35 -19.53 6.54
N SER A 280 17.30 -18.73 7.02
CA SER A 280 18.61 -19.24 7.46
C SER A 280 18.48 -20.26 8.59
N ARG A 281 17.64 -19.97 9.58
CA ARG A 281 17.37 -20.89 10.71
C ARG A 281 16.64 -22.16 10.29
N ILE A 282 15.72 -22.04 9.32
CA ILE A 282 15.00 -23.20 8.76
C ILE A 282 15.97 -24.10 8.01
N LYS A 283 16.84 -23.54 7.15
CA LYS A 283 17.87 -24.30 6.44
C LYS A 283 18.79 -25.03 7.41
N TYR A 284 19.29 -24.33 8.43
CA TYR A 284 20.16 -24.92 9.45
C TYR A 284 19.51 -26.11 10.18
N ILE A 285 18.28 -25.96 10.68
CA ILE A 285 17.59 -27.05 11.39
C ILE A 285 17.32 -28.22 10.45
N SER A 286 16.84 -27.94 9.23
CA SER A 286 16.47 -28.98 8.27
C SER A 286 17.70 -29.81 7.87
N GLN A 287 18.81 -29.15 7.52
CA GLN A 287 20.06 -29.80 7.13
C GLN A 287 20.75 -30.52 8.28
N LYS A 288 20.55 -30.07 9.54
CA LYS A 288 21.06 -30.76 10.72
C LYS A 288 20.35 -32.10 10.97
N VAL A 289 19.05 -32.17 10.70
CA VAL A 289 18.22 -33.39 10.87
C VAL A 289 18.42 -34.36 9.70
N ASP A 290 18.40 -33.80 8.49
CA ASP A 290 18.58 -34.53 7.24
C ASP A 290 19.50 -33.74 6.29
N PRO A 291 20.78 -34.13 6.19
CA PRO A 291 21.73 -33.52 5.26
C PRO A 291 21.29 -33.62 3.79
N ASN A 292 20.45 -34.59 3.45
CA ASN A 292 19.96 -34.84 2.09
C ASN A 292 18.62 -34.13 1.80
N CYS A 293 18.11 -33.32 2.73
CA CYS A 293 16.86 -32.61 2.52
C CYS A 293 16.96 -31.60 1.37
N PHE A 294 15.88 -31.51 0.59
CA PHE A 294 15.77 -30.55 -0.50
C PHE A 294 14.88 -29.39 -0.10
N ILE A 295 15.37 -28.15 -0.24
CA ILE A 295 14.67 -26.94 0.23
C ILE A 295 14.42 -26.01 -0.94
N THR A 296 13.15 -25.76 -1.25
CA THR A 296 12.72 -24.79 -2.28
C THR A 296 12.14 -23.55 -1.63
N VAL A 297 12.49 -22.37 -2.16
CA VAL A 297 11.98 -21.07 -1.71
C VAL A 297 11.21 -20.42 -2.85
N ILE A 298 9.91 -20.24 -2.66
CA ILE A 298 8.98 -19.70 -3.65
C ILE A 298 8.63 -18.26 -3.28
N ASN A 299 8.74 -17.37 -4.26
CA ASN A 299 8.27 -15.99 -4.13
C ASN A 299 6.74 -15.98 -4.07
N THR A 300 6.20 -15.39 -3.01
CA THR A 300 4.76 -15.16 -2.90
C THR A 300 4.47 -13.69 -3.09
N ASN A 301 3.43 -13.38 -3.88
CA ASN A 301 3.04 -12.00 -4.18
C ASN A 301 2.08 -11.45 -3.11
N GLU A 302 1.12 -12.27 -2.67
CA GLU A 302 0.15 -11.92 -1.65
C GLU A 302 -0.12 -13.14 -0.77
N ILE A 303 -0.12 -12.95 0.55
CA ILE A 303 -0.49 -13.97 1.54
C ILE A 303 -1.50 -13.32 2.48
N THR A 304 -2.69 -13.90 2.50
CA THR A 304 -3.79 -13.44 3.36
C THR A 304 -4.14 -14.56 4.33
N GLY A 305 -4.16 -14.26 5.63
CA GLY A 305 -4.38 -15.26 6.67
C GLY A 305 -3.09 -15.91 7.19
N GLY A 306 -3.20 -17.13 7.71
CA GLY A 306 -2.12 -17.84 8.40
C GLY A 306 -1.96 -17.39 9.86
N LYS A 307 -2.34 -18.24 10.82
CA LYS A 307 -2.11 -17.97 12.24
C LYS A 307 -0.65 -18.32 12.58
N LYS A 308 0.06 -17.41 13.26
CA LYS A 308 1.31 -17.76 13.95
C LYS A 308 0.93 -18.59 15.17
N ILE A 309 1.64 -19.68 15.46
CA ILE A 309 1.33 -20.57 16.59
C ILE A 309 1.29 -19.82 17.94
N ALA A 310 1.98 -18.69 18.06
CA ALA A 310 1.90 -17.82 19.24
C ALA A 310 0.47 -17.37 19.58
N ASP A 311 -0.42 -17.25 18.60
CA ASP A 311 -1.82 -16.82 18.79
C ASP A 311 -2.79 -18.01 19.01
N SER A 312 -2.35 -19.26 18.82
CA SER A 312 -3.20 -20.45 19.01
C SER A 312 -3.07 -21.07 20.40
N ILE A 313 -2.01 -20.75 21.15
CA ILE A 313 -1.83 -21.25 22.53
C ILE A 313 -2.62 -20.38 23.53
N SER A 314 -2.96 -19.14 23.20
CA SER A 314 -3.79 -18.25 24.03
C SER A 314 -5.30 -18.49 23.94
N LEU A 315 -5.72 -19.53 23.20
CA LEU A 315 -7.14 -19.88 23.00
C LEU A 315 -7.48 -21.31 23.47
N LYS A 316 -6.64 -21.91 24.32
CA LYS A 316 -7.00 -23.11 25.08
C LYS A 316 -6.79 -22.86 26.57
#